data_AF-A0A3D1EUM8-F1
#
_entry.id   AF-A0A3D1EUM8-F1
#
_cell.length_a   1.000
_cell.length_b   1.000
_cell.length_c   1.000
_cell.angle_alpha   90.00
_cell.angle_beta   90.00
_cell.angle_gamma   90.00
#
_symmetry.space_group_name_H-M   'P 1'
#
loop_
_entity.id
_entity.type
_entity.pdbx_description
1 polymer ?
#
loop_
_entity_poly.entity_id
_entity_poly.type
_entity_poly.pdbx_seq_one_letter_code
_entity_poly.pdbx_strand_id
1 'polypeptide(L)'
;MIWQLAGILGLHPDPFTLRQLYEMAESRQKQDWQHTSNLMALLANLLTFNRSHTFKAADFDPFAQSQTSSVIPLDTDDAMALLKKTFIPSRKTTL
;
A
#
# COMPACT_ATOMS: atom_id res chain seq x y z
N MET A 1 22.45 13.18 -5.14
CA MET A 1 21.56 12.00 -5.31
C MET A 1 22.35 10.70 -5.46
N ILE A 2 23.24 10.54 -6.45
CA ILE A 2 24.04 9.30 -6.64
C ILE A 2 24.81 8.87 -5.38
N TRP A 3 25.63 9.76 -4.81
CA TRP A 3 26.40 9.50 -3.58
C TRP A 3 25.55 9.19 -2.35
N GLN A 4 24.34 9.73 -2.28
CA GLN A 4 23.42 9.48 -1.16
C GLN A 4 22.86 8.07 -1.21
N LEU A 5 22.41 7.62 -2.39
CA LEU A 5 21.94 6.24 -2.59
C LEU A 5 23.07 5.23 -2.39
N ALA A 6 24.26 5.54 -2.91
CA ALA A 6 25.46 4.73 -2.70
C ALA A 6 25.85 4.64 -1.22
N GLY A 7 25.69 5.74 -0.46
CA GLY A 7 25.91 5.78 0.99
C GLY A 7 24.90 4.94 1.78
N ILE A 8 23.62 4.98 1.42
CA ILE A 8 22.58 4.12 2.02
C ILE A 8 22.92 2.64 1.81
N LEU A 9 23.40 2.30 0.61
CA LEU A 9 23.71 0.93 0.22
C LEU A 9 25.11 0.45 0.65
N GLY A 10 26.01 1.36 1.02
CA GLY A 10 27.40 1.05 1.41
C GLY A 10 28.29 0.58 0.26
N LEU A 11 28.08 1.09 -0.95
CA LEU A 11 28.79 0.66 -2.16
C LEU A 11 29.36 1.84 -2.96
N HIS A 12 30.40 1.57 -3.76
CA HIS A 12 30.97 2.59 -4.65
C HIS A 12 30.01 2.90 -5.81
N PRO A 13 29.73 4.18 -6.12
CA PRO A 13 28.75 4.55 -7.14
C PRO A 13 29.24 4.40 -8.59
N ASP A 14 30.56 4.47 -8.84
CA ASP A 14 31.16 4.53 -10.19
C ASP A 14 30.69 3.43 -11.17
N PRO A 15 30.51 2.15 -10.77
CA PRO A 15 30.05 1.12 -11.69
C PRO A 15 28.53 1.11 -11.92
N PHE A 16 27.74 1.90 -11.17
CA PHE A 16 26.28 1.81 -11.19
C PHE A 16 25.62 3.05 -11.76
N THR A 17 24.53 2.82 -12.50
CA THR A 17 23.67 3.90 -12.95
C THR A 17 22.75 4.38 -11.82
N LEU A 18 22.28 5.63 -11.89
CA LEU A 18 21.34 6.17 -10.90
C LEU A 18 20.09 5.31 -10.72
N ARG A 19 19.57 4.73 -11.81
CA ARG A 19 18.40 3.83 -11.77
C ARG A 19 18.68 2.58 -10.95
N GLN A 20 19.82 1.94 -11.19
CA GLN A 20 20.22 0.73 -10.45
C GLN A 20 20.37 1.04 -8.95
N LEU A 21 21.04 2.16 -8.61
CA LEU A 21 21.18 2.58 -7.22
C LEU A 21 19.84 2.86 -6.55
N TYR A 22 18.90 3.44 -7.29
CA TYR A 22 17.56 3.71 -6.79
C TYR A 22 16.79 2.41 -6.49
N GLU A 23 16.76 1.49 -7.44
CA GLU A 23 16.08 0.19 -7.27
C GLU A 23 16.70 -0.63 -6.13
N MET A 24 18.02 -0.61 -6.00
CA MET A 24 18.72 -1.25 -4.87
C MET A 24 18.34 -0.60 -3.54
N ALA A 25 18.33 0.74 -3.46
CA ALA A 25 17.99 1.45 -2.22
C ALA A 25 16.52 1.21 -1.83
N GLU A 26 15.60 1.22 -2.79
CA GLU A 26 14.19 0.96 -2.55
C GLU A 26 13.95 -0.47 -2.05
N SER A 27 14.59 -1.46 -2.68
CA SER A 27 14.47 -2.86 -2.26
C SER A 27 15.08 -3.10 -0.88
N ARG A 28 16.21 -2.46 -0.56
CA ARG A 28 16.81 -2.48 0.78
C ARG A 28 15.85 -1.93 1.83
N GLN A 29 15.26 -0.77 1.56
CA GLN A 29 14.31 -0.15 2.47
C GLN A 29 13.07 -1.02 2.69
N LYS A 30 12.54 -1.66 1.64
CA LYS A 30 11.45 -2.63 1.75
C LYS A 30 11.83 -3.82 2.64
N GLN A 31 13.02 -4.38 2.47
CA GLN A 31 13.48 -5.50 3.30
C GLN A 31 13.62 -5.10 4.77
N ASP A 32 14.20 -3.92 5.05
CA ASP A 32 14.38 -3.43 6.42
C ASP A 32 13.02 -3.25 7.11
N TRP A 33 12.04 -2.66 6.41
CA TRP A 33 10.67 -2.53 6.92
C TRP A 33 9.96 -3.87 7.09
N GLN A 34 10.13 -4.83 6.18
CA GLN A 34 9.58 -6.18 6.35
C GLN A 34 10.09 -6.84 7.63
N HIS A 35 11.40 -6.72 7.92
CA HIS A 35 11.96 -7.23 9.16
C HIS A 35 11.37 -6.53 10.39
N THR A 36 11.33 -5.20 10.39
CA THR A 36 10.76 -4.42 11.50
C THR A 36 9.30 -4.76 11.75
N SER A 37 8.49 -4.85 10.69
CA SER A 37 7.06 -5.12 10.78
C SER A 37 6.75 -6.53 11.26
N ASN A 38 7.55 -7.53 10.87
CA ASN A 38 7.44 -8.88 11.41
C ASN A 38 7.71 -8.92 12.92
N LEU A 39 8.73 -8.20 13.39
CA LEU A 39 9.03 -8.09 14.82
C LEU A 39 7.90 -7.39 15.59
N MET A 40 7.37 -6.29 15.03
CA MET A 40 6.25 -5.57 15.63
C MET A 40 4.99 -6.44 15.73
N ALA A 41 4.65 -7.18 14.67
CA ALA A 41 3.51 -8.10 14.69
C ALA A 41 3.68 -9.22 15.72
N LEU A 42 4.90 -9.78 15.85
CA LEU A 42 5.20 -10.78 16.87
C LEU A 42 5.03 -10.20 18.27
N LEU A 43 5.60 -9.02 18.54
CA LEU A 43 5.49 -8.36 19.84
C LEU A 43 4.04 -8.00 20.17
N ALA A 44 3.30 -7.42 19.22
CA ALA A 44 1.90 -7.06 19.40
C ALA A 44 1.05 -8.29 19.74
N ASN A 45 1.24 -9.41 19.03
CA ASN A 45 0.50 -10.64 19.29
C ASN A 45 0.89 -11.30 20.62
N LEU A 46 2.16 -11.21 21.05
CA LEU A 46 2.60 -11.74 22.34
C LEU A 46 2.10 -10.92 23.53
N LEU A 47 2.12 -9.59 23.41
CA LEU A 47 1.79 -8.67 24.48
C LEU A 47 0.27 -8.44 24.63
N THR A 48 -0.51 -8.71 23.59
CA THR A 48 -1.97 -8.53 23.64
C THR A 48 -2.63 -9.68 24.39
N PHE A 49 -3.24 -9.35 25.54
CA PHE A 49 -3.94 -10.31 26.39
C PHE A 49 -5.24 -10.85 25.76
N ASN A 50 -5.91 -10.04 24.94
CA ASN A 50 -7.17 -10.42 24.30
C ASN A 50 -6.94 -10.80 22.84
N ARG A 51 -7.14 -12.08 22.50
CA ARG A 51 -6.88 -12.63 21.15
C ARG A 51 -7.95 -12.28 20.11
N SER A 52 -8.77 -11.26 20.38
CA SER A 52 -9.85 -10.84 19.48
C SER A 52 -9.32 -10.30 18.14
N HIS A 53 -8.08 -9.81 18.12
CA HIS A 53 -7.43 -9.30 16.92
C HIS A 53 -6.04 -9.92 16.77
N THR A 54 -5.75 -10.47 15.60
CA THR A 54 -4.41 -10.95 15.23
C THR A 54 -3.76 -9.92 14.34
N PHE A 55 -2.69 -9.30 14.85
CA PHE A 55 -1.91 -8.32 14.10
C PHE A 55 -1.05 -9.02 13.05
N LYS A 56 -1.05 -8.51 11.83
CA LYS A 56 -0.20 -8.98 10.72
C LYS A 56 0.96 -8.02 10.53
N ALA A 57 2.07 -8.50 9.97
CA ALA A 57 3.19 -7.64 9.62
C ALA A 57 2.78 -6.53 8.63
N ALA A 58 1.86 -6.82 7.72
CA ALA A 58 1.33 -5.84 6.78
C ALA A 58 0.66 -4.62 7.46
N ASP A 59 0.17 -4.75 8.69
CA ASP A 59 -0.48 -3.64 9.41
C ASP A 59 0.54 -2.59 9.87
N PHE A 60 1.84 -2.95 9.95
CA PHE A 60 2.92 -2.06 10.39
C PHE A 60 3.88 -1.65 9.27
N ASP A 61 3.79 -2.27 8.09
CA ASP A 61 4.69 -2.01 6.96
C ASP A 61 4.15 -0.90 6.03
N PRO A 62 4.84 0.25 5.89
CA PRO A 62 4.41 1.32 4.99
C PRO A 62 4.46 0.91 3.51
N PHE A 63 5.24 -0.11 3.15
CA PHE A 63 5.33 -0.65 1.79
C PHE A 63 4.32 -1.76 1.52
N ALA A 64 3.67 -2.28 2.56
CA ALA A 64 2.53 -3.16 2.37
C ALA A 64 1.37 -2.29 1.87
N GLN A 65 1.19 -2.26 0.55
CA GLN A 65 0.00 -1.68 -0.05
C GLN A 65 -1.20 -2.32 0.63
N SER A 66 -1.95 -1.51 1.37
CA SER A 66 -3.13 -1.97 2.07
C SER A 66 -4.08 -2.55 1.02
N GLN A 67 -4.22 -3.87 1.00
CA GLN A 67 -5.29 -4.55 0.29
C GLN A 67 -6.65 -4.31 0.96
N THR A 68 -6.79 -3.27 1.78
CA THR A 68 -8.08 -2.63 1.93
C THR A 68 -8.38 -1.94 0.61
N SER A 69 -8.83 -2.74 -0.37
CA SER A 69 -10.03 -2.33 -1.08
C SER A 69 -10.97 -1.84 0.02
N SER A 70 -11.15 -0.53 0.10
CA SER A 70 -12.30 0.02 0.78
C SER A 70 -13.47 -0.54 -0.01
N VAL A 71 -13.93 -1.73 0.37
CA VAL A 71 -15.24 -2.22 0.00
C VAL A 71 -16.17 -1.24 0.69
N ILE A 72 -16.40 -0.10 0.04
CA ILE A 72 -17.52 0.76 0.35
C ILE A 72 -18.70 -0.15 -0.02
N PRO A 73 -19.50 -0.61 0.94
CA PRO A 73 -20.70 -1.37 0.61
C PRO A 73 -21.63 -0.37 -0.09
N LEU A 74 -21.54 -0.27 -1.40
CA LEU A 74 -22.55 0.40 -2.19
C LEU A 74 -23.72 -0.54 -2.25
N ASP A 75 -24.84 -0.12 -1.68
CA ASP A 75 -26.11 -0.78 -1.92
C ASP A 75 -26.34 -0.77 -3.43
N THR A 76 -26.57 -1.94 -4.03
CA THR A 76 -26.57 -2.11 -5.48
C THR A 76 -27.68 -1.30 -6.14
N ASP A 77 -28.76 -1.05 -5.40
CA ASP A 77 -29.90 -0.25 -5.84
C ASP A 77 -29.55 1.24 -5.93
N ASP A 78 -28.84 1.79 -4.95
CA ASP A 78 -28.35 3.17 -4.96
C ASP A 78 -27.28 3.39 -6.04
N ALA A 79 -26.39 2.42 -6.22
CA ALA A 79 -25.37 2.44 -7.27
C ALA A 79 -26.02 2.47 -8.67
N MET A 80 -27.02 1.62 -8.88
CA MET A 80 -27.74 1.51 -10.15
C MET A 80 -28.61 2.75 -10.41
N ALA A 81 -29.24 3.32 -9.38
CA ALA A 81 -29.99 4.56 -9.48
C ALA A 81 -29.11 5.74 -9.88
N LEU A 82 -27.92 5.87 -9.28
CA LEU A 82 -26.92 6.87 -9.64
C LEU A 82 -26.45 6.71 -11.09
N LEU A 83 -26.14 5.48 -11.53
CA LEU A 83 -25.72 5.22 -12.90
C LEU A 83 -26.80 5.53 -13.94
N LYS A 84 -28.06 5.17 -13.66
CA LYS A 84 -29.18 5.50 -14.56
C LYS A 84 -29.39 7.01 -14.67
N LYS A 85 -29.26 7.75 -13.56
CA LYS A 85 -29.39 9.21 -13.54
C LYS A 85 -28.29 9.91 -14.34
N THR A 86 -27.06 9.39 -14.32
CA THR A 86 -25.92 10.02 -15.01
C THR A 86 -25.79 9.60 -16.47
N PHE A 87 -26.06 8.34 -16.80
CA PHE A 87 -25.78 7.79 -18.13
C PHE A 87 -26.98 7.70 -19.07
N ILE A 88 -28.23 7.88 -18.60
CA ILE A 88 -29.40 7.85 -19.48
C ILE A 88 -29.89 9.28 -19.73
N PRO A 89 -29.65 9.85 -20.92
CA PRO A 89 -30.21 11.15 -21.27
C PRO A 89 -31.73 11.02 -21.44
N SER A 90 -32.48 11.76 -20.62
CA SER A 90 -33.95 11.81 -20.70
C SER A 90 -34.37 12.44 -22.02
N ARG A 91 -34.88 11.62 -22.95
CA ARG A 91 -35.43 12.09 -24.22
C ARG A 91 -36.77 12.78 -23.93
N LYS A 92 -36.75 14.11 -23.88
CA LYS A 92 -38.00 14.89 -23.85
C LYS A 92 -38.68 14.74 -25.22
N THR A 93 -39.73 13.94 -25.27
CA THR A 93 -40.65 13.89 -26.41
C THR A 93 -41.40 15.21 -26.45
N THR A 94 -41.05 16.08 -27.39
CA THR A 94 -41.80 17.31 -27.68
C THR A 94 -42.92 16.95 -28.65
N LEU A 95 -44.17 17.19 -28.22
CA LEU A 95 -45.38 17.16 -29.05
C LEU A 95 -45.40 18.36 -30.02
#